data_AF-A0A3L7V084-F1
#
_entry.id   AF-A0A3L7V084-F1
#
_cell.length_a   1.000
_cell.length_b   1.000
_cell.length_c   1.000
_cell.angle_alpha   90.00
_cell.angle_beta   90.00
_cell.angle_gamma   90.00
#
_symmetry.space_group_name_H-M   'P 1'
#
loop_
_entity.id
_entity.type
_entity.pdbx_description
1 polymer ?
#
loop_
_entity_poly.entity_id
_entity_poly.type
_entity_poly.pdbx_seq_one_letter_code
_entity_poly.pdbx_strand_id
1 'polypeptide(L)'
;MPCQEIISKSFVLFVLSLAIVSAECRADEFADFVNPLVAKHCLKCHGGEKVNGEVNFKPITTAAQFLAQPALINKMIDAIDSNDMPPEDEPQLDEKTRTRLLATLKSMLRDATTGKERAPSQIRRLNRFQYNNSVRDLFQLKLDVFELPEKLMTRHDNYLHPAAKKMPDKVRVASLALNPKAGLRDVKAFPKDLRAEHGFDNQANQLTLSPLLLDAFLRLSVSIVESPDFNEQTVGIWNDFFRQPADGTDSQAEVKRRLEPFLSIAFRGRVEAETLDRYAAYATAKIKQGLSFTDAMKKVGSAVLSSPMFLYRTGAADNRDAPFELASNLSFFLWGSCPDHELLRLAETGELAQPDVLNRTIERMLADPKIERFLDTFPSQWLQLENVLAATPDPQINKYFKLDQDNPAGLQMVLEPLLLFDTVFVEDRPIVDLIAPQFSYQSEFLKTWYTSELKPPPVDLQKITEDNRRNDEQRQRLEVSIKSAQSDLDALIEPVKTKLLADRKKDASEKKPVDLKPFAAWEFNGDLKESIGSLDLTAHGKIEFKDGMAVLDQAYLQSPGLPIELKAKSLEVWCQVHNLDQRGGGVMGIQGPGDFFDTIVIGER
;
A
#
# COMPACT_ATOMS: atom_id res chain seq x y z
N MET A 1 43.95 50.88 -18.74
CA MET A 1 43.44 51.82 -17.72
C MET A 1 41.91 51.68 -17.68
N PRO A 2 41.30 51.64 -16.48
CA PRO A 2 40.67 50.41 -15.96
C PRO A 2 39.15 50.50 -15.87
N CYS A 3 38.44 49.46 -16.35
CA CYS A 3 37.01 49.29 -16.05
C CYS A 3 36.60 47.80 -16.19
N GLN A 4 37.34 46.88 -15.55
CA GLN A 4 36.93 45.46 -15.47
C GLN A 4 37.28 44.76 -14.14
N GLU A 5 37.98 45.43 -13.20
CA GLU A 5 38.34 44.82 -11.90
C GLU A 5 37.37 45.10 -10.75
N ILE A 6 36.34 45.94 -10.92
CA ILE A 6 35.49 46.40 -9.80
C ILE A 6 34.25 45.51 -9.60
N ILE A 7 33.78 44.79 -10.62
CA ILE A 7 32.56 43.96 -10.52
C ILE A 7 32.84 42.58 -9.91
N SER A 8 34.03 42.02 -10.07
CA SER A 8 34.41 40.73 -9.46
C SER A 8 34.64 40.83 -7.94
N LYS A 9 35.21 41.95 -7.47
CA LYS A 9 35.48 42.15 -6.03
C LYS A 9 34.21 42.38 -5.20
N SER A 10 33.17 42.98 -5.77
CA SER A 10 31.92 43.27 -5.03
C SER A 10 31.02 42.04 -4.86
N PHE A 11 31.03 41.08 -5.79
CA PHE A 11 30.27 39.83 -5.64
C PHE A 11 30.99 38.84 -4.69
N VAL A 12 32.33 38.81 -4.73
CA VAL A 12 33.13 38.04 -3.77
C VAL A 12 33.02 38.62 -2.35
N LEU A 13 32.95 39.94 -2.17
CA LEU A 13 32.69 40.54 -0.85
C LEU A 13 31.28 40.27 -0.33
N PHE A 14 30.25 40.21 -1.20
CA PHE A 14 28.88 39.92 -0.77
C PHE A 14 28.69 38.46 -0.35
N VAL A 15 29.31 37.52 -1.08
CA VAL A 15 29.33 36.08 -0.72
C VAL A 15 30.22 35.83 0.51
N LEU A 16 31.35 36.54 0.68
CA LEU A 16 32.12 36.49 1.93
C LEU A 16 31.32 37.07 3.11
N SER A 17 30.58 38.16 2.92
CA SER A 17 29.80 38.78 4.01
C SER A 17 28.64 37.89 4.48
N LEU A 18 28.01 37.10 3.60
CA LEU A 18 26.97 36.15 4.00
C LEU A 18 27.53 34.93 4.75
N ALA A 19 28.74 34.48 4.38
CA ALA A 19 29.43 33.38 5.06
C ALA A 19 29.98 33.80 6.44
N ILE A 20 30.46 35.04 6.57
CA ILE A 20 30.98 35.59 7.84
C ILE A 20 29.83 35.78 8.87
N VAL A 21 28.68 36.30 8.43
CA VAL A 21 27.50 36.48 9.31
C VAL A 21 26.96 35.16 9.87
N SER A 22 27.10 34.06 9.12
CA SER A 22 26.66 32.73 9.57
C SER A 22 27.60 32.08 10.60
N ALA A 23 28.90 32.39 10.53
CA ALA A 23 29.92 31.85 11.44
C ALA A 23 29.94 32.62 12.78
N GLU A 24 29.75 33.94 12.75
CA GLU A 24 29.68 34.79 13.96
C GLU A 24 28.45 34.46 14.81
N CYS A 25 27.26 34.34 14.20
CA CYS A 25 26.02 34.01 14.91
C CYS A 25 26.07 32.67 15.68
N ARG A 26 26.95 31.74 15.31
CA ARG A 26 27.03 30.38 15.88
C ARG A 26 28.19 30.20 16.86
N ALA A 27 29.27 30.97 16.69
CA ALA A 27 30.25 31.16 17.75
C ALA A 27 29.56 31.74 18.99
N ASP A 28 28.62 32.66 18.77
CA ASP A 28 27.75 33.23 19.80
C ASP A 28 26.85 32.16 20.45
N GLU A 29 26.19 31.27 19.68
CA GLU A 29 25.35 30.20 20.27
C GLU A 29 26.13 29.23 21.17
N PHE A 30 27.35 28.85 20.79
CA PHE A 30 28.18 28.00 21.65
C PHE A 30 28.58 28.73 22.93
N ALA A 31 29.06 29.96 22.81
CA ALA A 31 29.58 30.74 23.92
C ALA A 31 28.47 31.17 24.90
N ASP A 32 27.31 31.57 24.38
CA ASP A 32 26.22 32.19 25.15
C ASP A 32 25.20 31.18 25.67
N PHE A 33 25.09 29.99 25.05
CA PHE A 33 24.07 29.00 25.40
C PHE A 33 24.63 27.62 25.73
N VAL A 34 25.40 27.01 24.84
CA VAL A 34 25.88 25.62 25.05
C VAL A 34 26.91 25.54 26.19
N ASN A 35 27.94 26.39 26.15
CA ASN A 35 29.04 26.36 27.11
C ASN A 35 28.60 26.67 28.57
N PRO A 36 27.72 27.66 28.83
CA PRO A 36 27.19 27.88 30.18
C PRO A 36 26.36 26.69 30.70
N LEU A 37 25.57 26.03 29.83
CA LEU A 37 24.81 24.84 30.20
C LEU A 37 25.72 23.65 30.51
N VAL A 38 26.73 23.40 29.68
CA VAL A 38 27.75 22.36 29.93
C VAL A 38 28.47 22.62 31.24
N ALA A 39 28.82 23.88 31.52
CA ALA A 39 29.49 24.26 32.76
C ALA A 39 28.62 24.02 34.00
N LYS A 40 27.31 24.30 33.90
CA LYS A 40 26.38 24.19 35.01
C LYS A 40 25.89 22.75 35.26
N HIS A 41 25.61 21.99 34.21
CA HIS A 41 24.91 20.70 34.30
C HIS A 41 25.79 19.48 33.95
N CYS A 42 26.92 19.65 33.25
CA CYS A 42 27.70 18.52 32.73
C CYS A 42 29.09 18.38 33.35
N LEU A 43 29.79 19.49 33.63
CA LEU A 43 31.20 19.46 34.07
C LEU A 43 31.45 18.74 35.40
N LYS A 44 30.44 18.62 36.27
CA LYS A 44 30.55 17.90 37.56
C LYS A 44 30.89 16.41 37.36
N CYS A 45 30.36 15.80 36.31
CA CYS A 45 30.51 14.36 36.01
C CYS A 45 31.37 14.08 34.76
N HIS A 46 31.51 15.06 33.88
CA HIS A 46 32.24 14.97 32.61
C HIS A 46 33.38 15.99 32.54
N GLY A 47 34.14 16.13 33.64
CA GLY A 47 35.23 17.09 33.76
C GLY A 47 36.13 16.85 34.97
N GLY A 48 37.44 17.00 34.80
CA GLY A 48 38.40 16.93 35.91
C GLY A 48 38.63 15.51 36.44
N GLU A 49 38.36 15.28 37.72
CA GLU A 49 38.61 14.00 38.42
C GLU A 49 37.55 12.93 38.14
N LYS A 50 36.38 13.30 37.60
CA LYS A 50 35.33 12.38 37.13
C LYS A 50 35.13 12.53 35.63
N VAL A 51 35.34 11.44 34.89
CA VAL A 51 35.17 11.36 33.43
C VAL A 51 34.23 10.20 33.13
N ASN A 52 32.96 10.38 33.49
CA ASN A 52 31.95 9.35 33.27
C ASN A 52 31.74 9.15 31.75
N GLY A 53 31.59 7.89 31.32
CA GLY A 53 31.32 7.55 29.92
C GLY A 53 32.42 7.96 28.93
N GLU A 54 33.66 8.14 29.40
CA GLU A 54 34.82 8.57 28.58
C GLU A 54 34.62 9.95 27.90
N VAL A 55 33.73 10.78 28.44
CA VAL A 55 33.43 12.12 27.91
C VAL A 55 34.00 13.19 28.85
N ASN A 56 34.83 14.08 28.31
CA ASN A 56 35.45 15.18 29.05
C ASN A 56 35.28 16.52 28.31
N PHE A 57 34.48 17.43 28.87
CA PHE A 57 34.24 18.74 28.28
C PHE A 57 35.26 19.80 28.69
N LYS A 58 36.10 19.54 29.70
CA LYS A 58 37.08 20.52 30.22
C LYS A 58 38.07 21.06 29.17
N PRO A 59 38.56 20.26 28.19
CA PRO A 59 39.45 20.76 27.14
C PRO A 59 38.74 21.62 26.08
N ILE A 60 37.40 21.65 26.09
CA ILE A 60 36.59 22.29 25.06
C ILE A 60 36.15 23.66 25.58
N THR A 61 36.81 24.70 25.10
CA THR A 61 36.60 26.08 25.56
C THR A 61 36.12 27.02 24.44
N THR A 62 36.15 26.55 23.19
CA THR A 62 35.77 27.33 22.01
C THR A 62 34.86 26.54 21.08
N ALA A 63 34.03 27.24 20.31
CA ALA A 63 33.15 26.64 19.32
C ALA A 63 33.93 25.79 18.29
N ALA A 64 35.11 26.25 17.86
CA ALA A 64 35.96 25.53 16.92
C ALA A 64 36.45 24.17 17.47
N GLN A 65 36.84 24.12 18.75
CA GLN A 65 37.24 22.86 19.41
C GLN A 65 36.07 21.89 19.52
N PHE A 66 34.86 22.41 19.75
CA PHE A 66 33.66 21.60 19.85
C PHE A 66 33.25 21.02 18.49
N LEU A 67 33.19 21.87 17.45
CA LEU A 67 32.87 21.48 16.07
C LEU A 67 33.92 20.53 15.45
N ALA A 68 35.15 20.52 15.96
CA ALA A 68 36.16 19.54 15.58
C ALA A 68 35.83 18.11 16.06
N GLN A 69 34.87 17.93 16.98
CA GLN A 69 34.53 16.65 17.61
C GLN A 69 33.07 16.21 17.32
N PRO A 70 32.69 15.94 16.07
CA PRO A 70 31.31 15.57 15.71
C PRO A 70 30.81 14.32 16.44
N ALA A 71 31.67 13.34 16.70
CA ALA A 71 31.31 12.14 17.46
C ALA A 71 30.89 12.46 18.91
N LEU A 72 31.54 13.44 19.55
CA LEU A 72 31.17 13.91 20.88
C LEU A 72 29.82 14.62 20.85
N ILE A 73 29.60 15.50 19.87
CA ILE A 73 28.33 16.20 19.69
C ILE A 73 27.18 15.19 19.50
N ASN A 74 27.39 14.14 18.69
CA ASN A 74 26.39 13.07 18.52
C ASN A 74 26.09 12.34 19.83
N LYS A 75 27.13 11.93 20.59
CA LYS A 75 26.94 11.30 21.90
C LYS A 75 26.16 12.18 22.88
N MET A 76 26.42 13.50 22.88
CA MET A 76 25.65 14.44 23.70
C MET A 76 24.19 14.49 23.29
N ILE A 77 23.91 14.55 21.99
CA ILE A 77 22.54 14.51 21.47
C ILE A 77 21.86 13.24 21.92
N ASP A 78 22.46 12.07 21.70
CA ASP A 78 21.87 10.76 22.04
C ASP A 78 21.54 10.65 23.54
N ALA A 79 22.46 11.06 24.41
CA ALA A 79 22.26 11.00 25.86
C ALA A 79 21.18 11.98 26.36
N ILE A 80 21.12 13.20 25.81
CA ILE A 80 20.11 14.19 26.20
C ILE A 80 18.74 13.82 25.61
N ASP A 81 18.69 13.34 24.36
CA ASP A 81 17.46 12.95 23.65
C ASP A 81 16.81 11.70 24.27
N SER A 82 17.61 10.82 24.88
CA SER A 82 17.14 9.63 25.61
C SER A 82 16.78 9.91 27.08
N ASN A 83 17.01 11.12 27.59
CA ASN A 83 16.92 11.48 29.02
C ASN A 83 17.88 10.69 29.94
N ASP A 84 18.97 10.14 29.40
CA ASP A 84 20.02 9.52 30.22
C ASP A 84 20.84 10.57 30.99
N MET A 85 20.85 11.81 30.47
CA MET A 85 21.58 12.93 31.04
C MET A 85 20.68 14.18 31.16
N PRO A 86 20.69 14.86 32.31
CA PRO A 86 21.40 14.53 33.56
C PRO A 86 20.92 13.22 34.21
N PRO A 87 21.74 12.55 35.05
CA PRO A 87 21.32 11.32 35.73
C PRO A 87 20.19 11.59 36.74
N GLU A 88 19.47 10.55 37.16
CA GLU A 88 18.29 10.66 38.04
C GLU A 88 18.56 11.39 39.37
N ASP A 89 19.79 11.36 39.88
CA ASP A 89 20.23 12.00 41.12
C ASP A 89 20.62 13.49 40.96
N GLU A 90 20.59 14.03 39.75
CA GLU A 90 20.89 15.43 39.46
C GLU A 90 19.66 16.20 38.96
N PRO A 91 19.63 17.55 39.10
CA PRO A 91 18.55 18.37 38.57
C PRO A 91 18.41 18.24 37.05
N GLN A 92 17.25 17.73 36.63
CA GLN A 92 16.90 17.58 35.21
C GLN A 92 16.77 18.93 34.50
N LEU A 93 17.01 18.92 33.19
CA LEU A 93 16.76 20.07 32.34
C LEU A 93 15.26 20.25 32.13
N ASP A 94 14.77 21.49 32.18
CA ASP A 94 13.39 21.76 31.76
C ASP A 94 13.21 21.51 30.26
N GLU A 95 12.00 21.14 29.86
CA GLU A 95 11.68 20.70 28.50
C GLU A 95 12.02 21.75 27.43
N LYS A 96 11.84 23.04 27.73
CA LYS A 96 12.13 24.15 26.80
C LYS A 96 13.63 24.30 26.59
N THR A 97 14.42 24.26 27.67
CA THR A 97 15.88 24.30 27.61
C THR A 97 16.44 23.07 26.89
N ARG A 98 15.93 21.88 27.21
CA ARG A 98 16.32 20.61 26.57
C ARG A 98 16.05 20.64 25.06
N THR A 99 14.84 21.03 24.65
CA THR A 99 14.47 21.13 23.24
C THR A 99 15.35 22.12 22.49
N ARG A 100 15.62 23.30 23.08
CA ARG A 100 16.53 24.30 22.49
C ARG A 100 17.95 23.76 22.37
N LEU A 101 18.47 23.11 23.42
CA LEU A 101 19.80 22.50 23.42
C LEU A 101 19.95 21.43 22.33
N LEU A 102 18.98 20.53 22.21
CA LEU A 102 18.97 19.52 21.15
C LEU A 102 18.95 20.16 19.75
N ALA A 103 18.12 21.19 19.54
CA ALA A 103 18.07 21.90 18.26
C ALA A 103 19.42 22.56 17.91
N THR A 104 20.04 23.27 18.87
CA THR A 104 21.36 23.89 18.69
C THR A 104 22.44 22.83 18.43
N LEU A 105 22.51 21.76 19.24
CA LEU A 105 23.50 20.68 19.04
C LEU A 105 23.34 19.98 17.70
N LYS A 106 22.11 19.67 17.27
CA LYS A 106 21.83 19.11 15.94
C LYS A 106 22.27 20.06 14.83
N SER A 107 22.12 21.38 15.01
CA SER A 107 22.64 22.38 14.08
C SER A 107 24.16 22.37 14.02
N MET A 108 24.83 22.39 15.18
CA MET A 108 26.30 22.35 15.27
C MET A 108 26.88 21.04 14.71
N LEU A 109 26.21 19.90 14.90
CA LEU A 109 26.62 18.63 14.31
C LEU A 109 26.59 18.68 12.78
N ARG A 110 25.55 19.27 12.18
CA ARG A 110 25.47 19.48 10.72
C ARG A 110 26.66 20.30 10.21
N ASP A 111 27.00 21.38 10.91
CA ASP A 111 28.17 22.19 10.57
C ASP A 111 29.48 21.40 10.71
N ALA A 112 29.66 20.70 11.82
CA ALA A 112 30.83 19.88 12.12
C ALA A 112 31.07 18.74 11.11
N THR A 113 30.03 18.35 10.37
CA THR A 113 30.04 17.28 9.37
C THR A 113 29.95 17.80 7.93
N THR A 114 29.76 19.11 7.74
CA THR A 114 29.70 19.73 6.41
C THR A 114 31.02 19.50 5.67
N GLY A 115 30.95 18.90 4.47
CA GLY A 115 32.12 18.61 3.64
C GLY A 115 32.98 17.43 4.08
N LYS A 116 32.59 16.67 5.11
CA LYS A 116 33.25 15.42 5.50
C LYS A 116 32.65 14.23 4.73
N GLU A 117 33.48 13.25 4.40
CA GLU A 117 33.02 11.99 3.81
C GLU A 117 32.02 11.30 4.76
N ARG A 118 30.85 10.97 4.22
CA ARG A 118 29.80 10.27 4.96
C ARG A 118 30.23 8.82 5.17
N ALA A 119 30.04 8.30 6.38
CA ALA A 119 30.27 6.87 6.60
C ALA A 119 29.42 6.06 5.61
N PRO A 120 29.98 5.01 4.96
CA PRO A 120 29.26 4.25 3.97
C PRO A 120 28.00 3.66 4.60
N SER A 121 26.85 4.00 4.04
CA SER A 121 25.57 3.43 4.39
C SER A 121 25.61 1.92 4.23
N GLN A 122 25.05 1.18 5.19
CA GLN A 122 24.91 -0.26 5.05
C GLN A 122 23.93 -0.60 3.92
N ILE A 123 24.33 -1.54 3.07
CA ILE A 123 23.48 -2.09 2.02
C ILE A 123 22.36 -2.90 2.68
N ARG A 124 21.10 -2.57 2.35
CA ARG A 124 19.91 -3.22 2.92
C ARG A 124 19.13 -3.93 1.83
N ARG A 125 18.95 -5.25 1.93
CA ARG A 125 18.06 -5.97 1.02
C ARG A 125 16.61 -5.64 1.36
N LEU A 126 15.73 -5.66 0.36
CA LEU A 126 14.29 -5.66 0.60
C LEU A 126 13.87 -6.98 1.25
N ASN A 127 13.15 -6.91 2.36
CA ASN A 127 12.50 -8.07 2.94
C ASN A 127 11.27 -8.49 2.12
N ARG A 128 10.64 -9.62 2.44
CA ARG A 128 9.46 -10.14 1.73
C ARG A 128 8.31 -9.13 1.63
N PHE A 129 7.96 -8.46 2.72
CA PHE A 129 6.89 -7.48 2.75
C PHE A 129 7.20 -6.25 1.87
N GLN A 130 8.43 -5.74 1.97
CA GLN A 130 8.94 -4.63 1.18
C GLN A 130 9.03 -4.95 -0.30
N TYR A 131 9.47 -6.17 -0.66
CA TYR A 131 9.53 -6.62 -2.04
C TYR A 131 8.12 -6.68 -2.65
N ASN A 132 7.15 -7.29 -1.95
CA ASN A 132 5.76 -7.33 -2.39
C ASN A 132 5.24 -5.91 -2.68
N ASN A 133 5.36 -5.00 -1.71
CA ASN A 133 4.86 -3.64 -1.85
C ASN A 133 5.58 -2.83 -2.93
N SER A 134 6.89 -3.01 -3.07
CA SER A 134 7.69 -2.34 -4.10
C SER A 134 7.29 -2.79 -5.50
N VAL A 135 7.04 -4.08 -5.71
CA VAL A 135 6.53 -4.61 -6.98
C VAL A 135 5.11 -4.10 -7.24
N ARG A 136 4.24 -4.12 -6.21
CA ARG A 136 2.87 -3.61 -6.33
C ARG A 136 2.85 -2.13 -6.71
N ASP A 137 3.65 -1.30 -6.08
CA ASP A 137 3.67 0.13 -6.39
C ASP A 137 4.33 0.42 -7.74
N LEU A 138 5.43 -0.28 -8.06
CA LEU A 138 6.14 -0.10 -9.32
C LEU A 138 5.26 -0.41 -10.53
N PHE A 139 4.46 -1.48 -10.46
CA PHE A 139 3.54 -1.86 -11.55
C PHE A 139 2.10 -1.38 -11.34
N GLN A 140 1.81 -0.72 -10.21
CA GLN A 140 0.46 -0.38 -9.76
C GLN A 140 -0.48 -1.61 -9.78
N LEU A 141 -0.04 -2.71 -9.18
CA LEU A 141 -0.80 -3.96 -9.11
C LEU A 141 -2.00 -3.83 -8.18
N LYS A 142 -3.15 -4.29 -8.65
CA LYS A 142 -4.40 -4.40 -7.87
C LYS A 142 -4.40 -5.59 -6.89
N LEU A 143 -3.43 -6.49 -7.02
CA LEU A 143 -3.30 -7.72 -6.25
C LEU A 143 -1.97 -7.74 -5.50
N ASP A 144 -1.87 -8.54 -4.45
CA ASP A 144 -0.59 -8.90 -3.87
C ASP A 144 0.18 -9.81 -4.82
N VAL A 145 1.51 -9.75 -4.74
CA VAL A 145 2.40 -10.56 -5.58
C VAL A 145 2.31 -12.03 -5.15
N PHE A 146 2.25 -12.25 -3.84
CA PHE A 146 2.15 -13.56 -3.21
C PHE A 146 1.46 -13.41 -1.85
N GLU A 147 1.14 -14.54 -1.22
CA GLU A 147 0.57 -14.58 0.14
C GLU A 147 1.48 -13.89 1.17
N LEU A 148 0.90 -13.19 2.13
CA LEU A 148 1.62 -12.46 3.19
C LEU A 148 1.11 -12.87 4.59
N PRO A 149 1.52 -14.02 5.14
CA PRO A 149 1.17 -14.40 6.50
C PRO A 149 1.72 -13.43 7.56
N GLU A 150 2.71 -12.62 7.21
CA GLU A 150 3.26 -11.55 8.06
C GLU A 150 2.29 -10.36 8.22
N LYS A 151 1.31 -10.21 7.33
CA LYS A 151 0.25 -9.20 7.46
C LYS A 151 -0.82 -9.72 8.42
N LEU A 152 -0.67 -9.36 9.70
CA LEU A 152 -1.52 -9.87 10.78
C LEU A 152 -2.96 -9.32 10.78
N MET A 153 -3.19 -8.14 10.19
CA MET A 153 -4.52 -7.52 10.13
C MET A 153 -4.85 -7.10 8.69
N THR A 154 -6.07 -7.41 8.27
CA THR A 154 -6.68 -6.91 7.04
C THR A 154 -7.84 -5.99 7.41
N ARG A 155 -7.79 -4.74 6.95
CA ARG A 155 -8.85 -3.75 7.17
C ARG A 155 -9.88 -3.83 6.05
N HIS A 156 -11.16 -3.86 6.40
CA HIS A 156 -12.25 -3.85 5.41
C HIS A 156 -12.93 -2.49 5.27
N ASP A 157 -12.66 -1.57 6.20
CA ASP A 157 -13.19 -0.21 6.20
C ASP A 157 -12.04 0.80 6.03
N ASN A 158 -12.28 1.94 5.37
CA ASN A 158 -11.26 2.94 5.07
C ASN A 158 -11.17 4.04 6.14
N TYR A 159 -10.97 3.65 7.40
CA TYR A 159 -10.87 4.60 8.53
C TYR A 159 -9.48 5.23 8.70
N LEU A 160 -8.47 4.76 7.96
CA LEU A 160 -7.14 5.39 7.92
C LEU A 160 -7.09 6.62 7.00
N HIS A 161 -8.22 7.03 6.44
CA HIS A 161 -8.28 8.19 5.56
C HIS A 161 -7.98 9.49 6.34
N PRO A 162 -7.23 10.46 5.80
CA PRO A 162 -6.83 11.70 6.50
C PRO A 162 -7.97 12.53 7.09
N ALA A 163 -9.14 12.46 6.47
CA ALA A 163 -10.33 13.16 6.95
C ALA A 163 -10.96 12.48 8.18
N ALA A 164 -10.68 11.20 8.42
CA ALA A 164 -11.08 10.51 9.62
C ALA A 164 -10.20 10.99 10.77
N LYS A 165 -10.72 11.92 11.57
CA LYS A 165 -10.06 12.41 12.80
C LYS A 165 -10.39 11.56 14.03
N LYS A 166 -11.14 10.47 13.82
CA LYS A 166 -11.67 9.63 14.87
C LYS A 166 -11.91 8.22 14.35
N MET A 167 -11.57 7.22 15.16
CA MET A 167 -11.91 5.85 14.86
C MET A 167 -13.42 5.62 14.99
N PRO A 168 -14.02 4.82 14.09
CA PRO A 168 -15.41 4.37 14.26
C PRO A 168 -15.58 3.54 15.54
N ASP A 169 -16.73 3.66 16.20
CA ASP A 169 -17.06 2.84 17.38
C ASP A 169 -17.08 1.32 17.08
N LYS A 170 -17.23 0.95 15.79
CA LYS A 170 -17.15 -0.43 15.30
C LYS A 170 -16.40 -0.45 13.97
N VAL A 171 -15.48 -1.41 13.84
CA VAL A 171 -14.68 -1.64 12.61
C VAL A 171 -14.74 -3.10 12.20
N ARG A 172 -14.60 -3.36 10.91
CA ARG A 172 -14.44 -4.72 10.36
C ARG A 172 -12.99 -4.94 9.96
N VAL A 173 -12.37 -5.87 10.67
CA VAL A 173 -11.01 -6.33 10.43
C VAL A 173 -10.96 -7.86 10.52
N ALA A 174 -9.96 -8.46 9.87
CA ALA A 174 -9.72 -9.89 9.94
C ALA A 174 -8.22 -10.17 10.08
N SER A 175 -7.85 -11.24 10.78
CA SER A 175 -6.51 -11.81 10.71
C SER A 175 -6.52 -12.99 9.75
N LEU A 176 -5.75 -12.89 8.67
CA LEU A 176 -5.57 -13.96 7.69
C LEU A 176 -4.19 -14.63 7.82
N ALA A 177 -3.53 -14.48 8.96
CA ALA A 177 -2.14 -14.93 9.12
C ALA A 177 -1.96 -16.45 8.98
N LEU A 178 -2.97 -17.25 9.35
CA LEU A 178 -2.96 -18.72 9.16
C LEU A 178 -3.46 -19.16 7.79
N ASN A 179 -4.31 -18.35 7.14
CA ASN A 179 -4.90 -18.61 5.83
C ASN A 179 -4.78 -17.35 4.95
N PRO A 180 -3.55 -16.99 4.53
CA PRO A 180 -3.31 -15.72 3.85
C PRO A 180 -4.00 -15.69 2.49
N LYS A 181 -4.42 -14.49 2.08
CA LYS A 181 -5.04 -14.29 0.78
C LYS A 181 -4.02 -14.59 -0.34
N ALA A 182 -4.47 -15.34 -1.34
CA ALA A 182 -3.66 -15.63 -2.52
C ALA A 182 -3.24 -14.34 -3.25
N GLY A 183 -2.00 -14.34 -3.75
CA GLY A 183 -1.48 -13.31 -4.64
C GLY A 183 -1.74 -13.65 -6.11
N LEU A 184 -0.83 -13.21 -6.99
CA LEU A 184 -0.83 -13.57 -8.41
C LEU A 184 -0.75 -15.10 -8.59
N ARG A 185 -1.57 -15.65 -9.50
CA ARG A 185 -1.50 -17.08 -9.85
C ARG A 185 -0.11 -17.47 -10.34
N ASP A 186 0.31 -18.68 -9.96
CA ASP A 186 1.60 -19.29 -10.31
C ASP A 186 2.84 -18.53 -9.78
N VAL A 187 2.65 -17.61 -8.84
CA VAL A 187 3.73 -16.88 -8.17
C VAL A 187 3.92 -17.40 -6.75
N LYS A 188 5.13 -17.84 -6.42
CA LYS A 188 5.50 -18.28 -5.07
C LYS A 188 6.52 -17.35 -4.44
N ALA A 189 6.28 -16.98 -3.19
CA ALA A 189 7.22 -16.17 -2.42
C ALA A 189 8.55 -16.91 -2.19
N PHE A 190 9.61 -16.14 -2.00
CA PHE A 190 10.84 -16.64 -1.39
C PHE A 190 10.64 -16.87 0.12
N PRO A 191 11.52 -17.64 0.79
CA PRO A 191 11.39 -17.91 2.23
C PRO A 191 11.25 -16.64 3.06
N LYS A 192 10.40 -16.68 4.10
CA LYS A 192 10.23 -15.56 5.04
C LYS A 192 11.58 -15.19 5.67
N ASP A 193 11.85 -13.89 5.71
CA ASP A 193 13.03 -13.35 6.38
C ASP A 193 12.90 -13.55 7.90
N LEU A 194 13.94 -14.10 8.51
CA LEU A 194 14.00 -14.25 9.95
C LEU A 194 14.26 -12.91 10.63
N ARG A 195 13.59 -12.67 11.75
CA ARG A 195 13.87 -11.52 12.60
C ARG A 195 15.16 -11.75 13.38
N ALA A 196 15.85 -10.66 13.70
CA ALA A 196 16.79 -10.70 14.82
C ALA A 196 16.00 -10.97 16.12
N GLU A 197 16.61 -11.67 17.07
CA GLU A 197 15.98 -12.09 18.34
C GLU A 197 15.22 -10.97 19.07
N HIS A 198 15.68 -9.71 18.92
CA HIS A 198 15.06 -8.51 19.47
C HIS A 198 14.93 -7.38 18.44
N GLY A 199 14.77 -7.71 17.16
CA GLY A 199 14.85 -6.71 16.10
C GLY A 199 13.84 -6.89 14.97
N PHE A 200 13.89 -5.93 14.06
CA PHE A 200 13.05 -5.89 12.88
C PHE A 200 13.64 -6.77 11.76
N ASP A 201 12.77 -7.26 10.88
CA ASP A 201 13.10 -8.05 9.69
C ASP A 201 13.73 -7.24 8.55
N ASN A 202 14.10 -5.98 8.79
CA ASN A 202 14.70 -5.06 7.82
C ASN A 202 16.15 -4.66 8.17
N GLN A 203 16.77 -5.36 9.12
CA GLN A 203 18.14 -5.10 9.56
C GLN A 203 19.18 -5.51 8.52
N ALA A 204 20.09 -4.59 8.18
CA ALA A 204 21.09 -4.78 7.12
C ALA A 204 22.04 -5.96 7.38
N ASN A 205 22.42 -6.18 8.63
CA ASN A 205 23.35 -7.24 9.05
C ASN A 205 22.71 -8.64 9.08
N GLN A 206 21.38 -8.74 8.96
CA GLN A 206 20.65 -10.03 8.98
C GLN A 206 20.22 -10.47 7.58
N LEU A 207 19.93 -9.52 6.70
CA LEU A 207 19.41 -9.81 5.35
C LEU A 207 20.52 -10.14 4.35
N THR A 208 21.20 -11.27 4.59
CA THR A 208 22.19 -11.83 3.64
C THR A 208 21.50 -12.40 2.38
N LEU A 209 22.25 -12.54 1.30
CA LEU A 209 21.78 -13.14 0.04
C LEU A 209 22.64 -14.36 -0.30
N SER A 210 22.11 -15.54 -0.01
CA SER A 210 22.73 -16.79 -0.44
C SER A 210 22.50 -17.01 -1.95
N PRO A 211 23.34 -17.82 -2.62
CA PRO A 211 23.11 -18.19 -4.02
C PRO A 211 21.73 -18.80 -4.28
N LEU A 212 21.21 -19.59 -3.34
CA LEU A 212 19.87 -20.18 -3.43
C LEU A 212 18.78 -19.11 -3.38
N LEU A 213 18.94 -18.10 -2.52
CA LEU A 213 17.99 -17.00 -2.42
C LEU A 213 18.05 -16.10 -3.68
N LEU A 214 19.22 -15.90 -4.27
CA LEU A 214 19.36 -15.20 -5.55
C LEU A 214 18.64 -15.94 -6.68
N ASP A 215 18.79 -17.27 -6.77
CA ASP A 215 18.03 -18.09 -7.74
C ASP A 215 16.51 -17.97 -7.52
N ALA A 216 16.08 -17.97 -6.25
CA ALA A 216 14.67 -17.77 -5.90
C ALA A 216 14.15 -16.40 -6.36
N PHE A 217 14.90 -15.31 -6.17
CA PHE A 217 14.53 -13.98 -6.67
C PHE A 217 14.46 -13.92 -8.19
N LEU A 218 15.39 -14.58 -8.90
CA LEU A 218 15.37 -14.63 -10.35
C LEU A 218 14.12 -15.35 -10.85
N ARG A 219 13.83 -16.54 -10.31
CA ARG A 219 12.60 -17.30 -10.66
C ARG A 219 11.33 -16.53 -10.34
N LEU A 220 11.30 -15.87 -9.17
CA LEU A 220 10.19 -15.03 -8.75
C LEU A 220 9.97 -13.87 -9.73
N SER A 221 11.04 -13.17 -10.14
CA SER A 221 10.92 -12.05 -11.07
C SER A 221 10.28 -12.45 -12.41
N VAL A 222 10.59 -13.67 -12.87
CA VAL A 222 10.07 -14.24 -14.11
C VAL A 222 8.61 -14.66 -13.92
N SER A 223 8.29 -15.38 -12.84
CA SER A 223 6.92 -15.83 -12.60
C SER A 223 5.93 -14.69 -12.39
N ILE A 224 6.36 -13.56 -11.81
CA ILE A 224 5.51 -12.37 -11.64
C ILE A 224 4.98 -11.87 -12.99
N VAL A 225 5.87 -11.65 -13.97
CA VAL A 225 5.49 -11.07 -15.27
C VAL A 225 4.81 -12.09 -16.21
N GLU A 226 5.05 -13.38 -15.95
CA GLU A 226 4.47 -14.50 -16.69
C GLU A 226 3.13 -14.99 -16.10
N SER A 227 2.77 -14.54 -14.89
CA SER A 227 1.50 -14.87 -14.26
C SER A 227 0.32 -14.52 -15.20
N PRO A 228 -0.71 -15.37 -15.29
CA PRO A 228 -1.95 -15.05 -16.00
C PRO A 228 -2.63 -13.79 -15.46
N ASP A 229 -2.39 -13.46 -14.19
CA ASP A 229 -2.92 -12.27 -13.53
C ASP A 229 -2.04 -11.04 -13.74
N PHE A 230 -0.95 -11.11 -14.52
CA PHE A 230 -0.13 -9.95 -14.90
C PHE A 230 -0.53 -9.46 -16.30
N ASN A 231 -1.61 -8.68 -16.34
CA ASN A 231 -2.29 -8.25 -17.56
C ASN A 231 -2.83 -6.81 -17.43
N GLU A 232 -3.45 -6.31 -18.51
CA GLU A 232 -4.00 -4.95 -18.60
C GLU A 232 -5.04 -4.63 -17.52
N GLN A 233 -5.77 -5.62 -17.03
CA GLN A 233 -6.83 -5.42 -16.04
C GLN A 233 -6.27 -5.22 -14.62
N THR A 234 -5.11 -5.81 -14.32
CA THR A 234 -4.52 -5.86 -12.97
C THR A 234 -3.29 -4.97 -12.79
N VAL A 235 -2.58 -4.64 -13.88
CA VAL A 235 -1.37 -3.80 -13.90
C VAL A 235 -1.75 -2.36 -14.26
N GLY A 236 -1.64 -1.43 -13.32
CA GLY A 236 -2.05 -0.04 -13.54
C GLY A 236 -1.22 0.72 -14.59
N ILE A 237 0.08 0.40 -14.73
CA ILE A 237 0.96 1.04 -15.71
C ILE A 237 0.94 0.38 -17.11
N TRP A 238 -0.05 -0.48 -17.40
CA TRP A 238 -0.06 -1.27 -18.63
C TRP A 238 0.05 -0.42 -19.90
N ASN A 239 -0.69 0.68 -19.93
CA ASN A 239 -0.72 1.58 -21.08
C ASN A 239 0.59 2.34 -21.28
N ASP A 240 1.22 2.73 -20.17
CA ASP A 240 2.41 3.58 -20.21
C ASP A 240 3.68 2.78 -20.43
N PHE A 241 3.70 1.50 -20.00
CA PHE A 241 4.90 0.68 -20.03
C PHE A 241 4.81 -0.49 -21.01
N PHE A 242 3.75 -1.30 -20.96
CA PHE A 242 3.68 -2.59 -21.67
C PHE A 242 2.99 -2.54 -23.03
N ARG A 243 2.02 -1.64 -23.23
CA ARG A 243 1.17 -1.60 -24.44
C ARG A 243 2.00 -1.44 -25.71
N GLN A 244 1.71 -2.25 -26.72
CA GLN A 244 2.28 -2.15 -28.06
C GLN A 244 2.17 -0.70 -28.59
N PRO A 245 3.28 -0.08 -29.05
CA PRO A 245 3.23 1.26 -29.64
C PRO A 245 2.57 1.25 -31.02
N ALA A 246 2.18 2.42 -31.51
CA ALA A 246 1.61 2.58 -32.84
C ALA A 246 2.60 2.19 -33.95
N ASP A 247 2.08 1.69 -35.07
CA ASP A 247 2.89 1.28 -36.21
C ASP A 247 3.77 2.44 -36.73
N GLY A 248 5.02 2.12 -37.08
CA GLY A 248 6.01 3.10 -37.54
C GLY A 248 6.73 3.89 -36.43
N THR A 249 6.40 3.65 -35.15
CA THR A 249 7.14 4.23 -34.01
C THR A 249 8.55 3.64 -33.94
N ASP A 250 9.56 4.48 -33.67
CA ASP A 250 10.90 3.99 -33.35
C ASP A 250 10.88 3.22 -32.01
N SER A 251 10.92 1.90 -32.12
CA SER A 251 10.92 0.98 -30.98
C SER A 251 12.02 1.27 -29.96
N GLN A 252 13.22 1.70 -30.38
CA GLN A 252 14.32 1.93 -29.45
C GLN A 252 14.11 3.23 -28.66
N ALA A 253 13.69 4.30 -29.34
CA ALA A 253 13.37 5.57 -28.69
C ALA A 253 12.19 5.41 -27.72
N GLU A 254 11.15 4.67 -28.11
CA GLU A 254 9.98 4.44 -27.28
C GLU A 254 10.31 3.59 -26.03
N VAL A 255 11.13 2.55 -26.18
CA VAL A 255 11.63 1.76 -25.04
C VAL A 255 12.36 2.66 -24.04
N LYS A 256 13.28 3.52 -24.49
CA LYS A 256 14.02 4.43 -23.58
C LYS A 256 13.07 5.38 -22.85
N ARG A 257 12.14 6.00 -23.59
CA ARG A 257 11.15 6.94 -23.05
C ARG A 257 10.32 6.32 -21.92
N ARG A 258 9.91 5.07 -22.06
CA ARG A 258 9.13 4.35 -21.03
C ARG A 258 9.99 3.83 -19.89
N LEU A 259 11.24 3.43 -20.18
CA LEU A 259 12.13 2.88 -19.16
C LEU A 259 12.65 3.92 -18.19
N GLU A 260 12.97 5.13 -18.63
CA GLU A 260 13.57 6.15 -17.77
C GLU A 260 12.79 6.42 -16.47
N PRO A 261 11.48 6.79 -16.51
CA PRO A 261 10.71 6.99 -15.27
C PRO A 261 10.52 5.70 -14.46
N PHE A 262 10.39 4.56 -15.14
CA PHE A 262 10.23 3.25 -14.50
C PHE A 262 11.47 2.83 -13.70
N LEU A 263 12.66 2.98 -14.31
CA LEU A 263 13.94 2.68 -13.68
C LEU A 263 14.24 3.66 -12.54
N SER A 264 13.84 4.93 -12.65
CA SER A 264 14.04 5.90 -11.58
C SER A 264 13.30 5.51 -10.29
N ILE A 265 12.05 5.03 -10.41
CA ILE A 265 11.31 4.46 -9.27
C ILE A 265 11.94 3.15 -8.81
N ALA A 266 12.17 2.22 -9.75
CA ALA A 266 12.65 0.88 -9.43
C ALA A 266 14.01 0.89 -8.73
N PHE A 267 14.87 1.86 -9.05
CA PHE A 267 16.20 2.02 -8.47
C PHE A 267 16.28 3.17 -7.46
N ARG A 268 15.15 3.82 -7.15
CA ARG A 268 14.99 4.89 -6.14
C ARG A 268 15.93 6.09 -6.36
N GLY A 269 16.22 6.42 -7.60
CA GLY A 269 17.30 7.36 -7.88
C GLY A 269 17.41 7.81 -9.33
N ARG A 270 18.51 8.50 -9.60
CA ARG A 270 18.90 8.87 -10.95
C ARG A 270 19.30 7.62 -11.72
N VAL A 271 18.95 7.61 -13.01
CA VAL A 271 19.31 6.51 -13.91
C VAL A 271 20.41 7.00 -14.83
N GLU A 272 21.60 6.41 -14.71
CA GLU A 272 22.70 6.71 -15.62
C GLU A 272 22.34 6.29 -17.04
N ALA A 273 22.80 7.08 -18.03
CA ALA A 273 22.54 6.81 -19.44
C ALA A 273 23.01 5.41 -19.86
N GLU A 274 24.16 4.94 -19.35
CA GLU A 274 24.66 3.59 -19.61
C GLU A 274 23.71 2.50 -19.08
N THR A 275 23.17 2.70 -17.87
CA THR A 275 22.21 1.77 -17.28
C THR A 275 20.91 1.73 -18.10
N LEU A 276 20.38 2.90 -18.47
CA LEU A 276 19.19 2.99 -19.33
C LEU A 276 19.41 2.28 -20.67
N ASP A 277 20.56 2.54 -21.30
CA ASP A 277 20.93 1.97 -22.60
C ASP A 277 21.07 0.45 -22.53
N ARG A 278 21.61 -0.09 -21.44
CA ARG A 278 21.71 -1.55 -21.23
C ARG A 278 20.34 -2.23 -21.20
N TYR A 279 19.38 -1.68 -20.45
CA TYR A 279 18.02 -2.23 -20.41
C TYR A 279 17.27 -2.01 -21.72
N ALA A 280 17.45 -0.87 -22.38
CA ALA A 280 16.83 -0.59 -23.67
C ALA A 280 17.37 -1.49 -24.79
N ALA A 281 18.68 -1.75 -24.80
CA ALA A 281 19.31 -2.69 -25.72
C ALA A 281 18.80 -4.12 -25.50
N TYR A 282 18.59 -4.54 -24.25
CA TYR A 282 17.99 -5.84 -23.93
C TYR A 282 16.58 -5.98 -24.50
N ALA A 283 15.71 -4.98 -24.31
CA ALA A 283 14.36 -4.98 -24.89
C ALA A 283 14.40 -5.06 -26.42
N THR A 284 15.22 -4.19 -27.03
CA THR A 284 15.35 -4.10 -28.50
C THR A 284 15.88 -5.40 -29.10
N ALA A 285 16.82 -6.06 -28.43
CA ALA A 285 17.33 -7.36 -28.85
C ALA A 285 16.24 -8.45 -28.80
N LYS A 286 15.35 -8.42 -27.81
CA LYS A 286 14.20 -9.35 -27.72
C LYS A 286 13.17 -9.11 -28.82
N ILE A 287 12.87 -7.86 -29.13
CA ILE A 287 11.99 -7.50 -30.25
C ILE A 287 12.59 -8.00 -31.58
N LYS A 288 13.90 -7.82 -31.79
CA LYS A 288 14.62 -8.34 -32.97
C LYS A 288 14.63 -9.87 -33.06
N GLN A 289 14.47 -10.57 -31.93
CA GLN A 289 14.31 -12.03 -31.86
C GLN A 289 12.88 -12.50 -32.15
N GLY A 290 11.96 -11.58 -32.49
CA GLY A 290 10.58 -11.88 -32.86
C GLY A 290 9.58 -11.83 -31.69
N LEU A 291 9.98 -11.38 -30.50
CA LEU A 291 9.03 -11.14 -29.41
C LEU A 291 8.18 -9.90 -29.71
N SER A 292 6.94 -9.91 -29.24
CA SER A 292 6.11 -8.70 -29.21
C SER A 292 6.75 -7.62 -28.34
N PHE A 293 6.39 -6.35 -28.55
CA PHE A 293 6.87 -5.27 -27.68
C PHE A 293 6.48 -5.54 -26.23
N THR A 294 5.22 -5.95 -26.01
CA THR A 294 4.68 -6.31 -24.69
C THR A 294 5.53 -7.37 -24.00
N ASP A 295 5.84 -8.48 -24.68
CA ASP A 295 6.61 -9.57 -24.08
C ASP A 295 8.06 -9.18 -23.85
N ALA A 296 8.66 -8.39 -24.74
CA ALA A 296 9.99 -7.84 -24.54
C ALA A 296 10.04 -6.93 -23.29
N MET A 297 9.05 -6.04 -23.12
CA MET A 297 8.96 -5.17 -21.93
C MET A 297 8.67 -5.96 -20.66
N LYS A 298 7.89 -7.06 -20.71
CA LYS A 298 7.75 -8.01 -19.60
C LYS A 298 9.09 -8.62 -19.19
N LYS A 299 9.91 -9.05 -20.15
CA LYS A 299 11.27 -9.56 -19.87
C LYS A 299 12.16 -8.48 -19.26
N VAL A 300 12.04 -7.22 -19.70
CA VAL A 300 12.75 -6.09 -19.07
C VAL A 300 12.27 -5.88 -17.63
N GLY A 301 10.96 -5.92 -17.38
CA GLY A 301 10.39 -5.83 -16.03
C GLY A 301 10.97 -6.90 -15.10
N SER A 302 11.01 -8.17 -15.54
CA SER A 302 11.67 -9.25 -14.79
C SER A 302 13.15 -8.97 -14.53
N ALA A 303 13.90 -8.52 -15.55
CA ALA A 303 15.31 -8.18 -15.40
C ALA A 303 15.56 -7.02 -14.41
N VAL A 304 14.62 -6.08 -14.30
CA VAL A 304 14.66 -5.01 -13.30
C VAL A 304 14.41 -5.58 -11.91
N LEU A 305 13.37 -6.39 -11.73
CA LEU A 305 13.02 -7.02 -10.44
C LEU A 305 14.09 -7.96 -9.90
N SER A 306 14.91 -8.57 -10.76
CA SER A 306 16.05 -9.40 -10.36
C SER A 306 17.36 -8.63 -10.16
N SER A 307 17.37 -7.33 -10.44
CA SER A 307 18.59 -6.50 -10.37
C SER A 307 19.01 -6.28 -8.92
N PRO A 308 20.32 -6.33 -8.58
CA PRO A 308 20.81 -5.87 -7.29
C PRO A 308 20.36 -4.44 -6.96
N MET A 309 20.27 -3.57 -7.97
CA MET A 309 19.79 -2.21 -7.79
C MET A 309 18.32 -2.13 -7.41
N PHE A 310 17.51 -3.15 -7.72
CA PHE A 310 16.12 -3.28 -7.25
C PHE A 310 16.05 -3.95 -5.88
N LEU A 311 16.80 -5.03 -5.68
CA LEU A 311 16.78 -5.85 -4.46
C LEU A 311 17.41 -5.17 -3.25
N TYR A 312 18.33 -4.24 -3.48
CA TYR A 312 19.06 -3.54 -2.44
C TYR A 312 18.79 -2.04 -2.44
N ARG A 313 18.75 -1.50 -1.23
CA ARG A 313 18.87 -0.09 -0.93
C ARG A 313 20.31 0.18 -0.51
N THR A 314 21.00 0.92 -1.34
CA THR A 314 22.30 1.51 -1.02
C THR A 314 22.05 2.95 -0.58
N GLY A 315 22.87 3.48 0.33
CA GLY A 315 22.89 4.91 0.56
C GLY A 315 23.76 5.63 -0.45
N ALA A 316 23.90 6.93 -0.25
CA ALA A 316 24.45 7.83 -1.24
C ALA A 316 25.93 7.55 -1.52
N ALA A 317 26.25 7.36 -2.80
CA ALA A 317 27.64 7.21 -3.26
C ALA A 317 28.38 8.57 -3.25
N ASP A 318 27.65 9.65 -3.52
CA ASP A 318 28.14 11.03 -3.46
C ASP A 318 27.08 11.99 -2.89
N ASN A 319 27.42 13.27 -2.76
CA ASN A 319 26.49 14.29 -2.24
C ASN A 319 25.25 14.51 -3.12
N ARG A 320 25.28 14.15 -4.41
CA ARG A 320 24.15 14.28 -5.33
C ARG A 320 23.13 13.17 -5.13
N ASP A 321 23.54 12.01 -4.62
CA ASP A 321 22.65 10.90 -4.30
C ASP A 321 22.04 11.00 -2.89
N ALA A 322 22.56 11.88 -2.03
CA ALA A 322 22.07 12.05 -0.66
C ALA A 322 20.57 12.40 -0.55
N PRO A 323 20.00 13.27 -1.40
CA PRO A 323 18.56 13.51 -1.40
C PRO A 323 17.74 12.27 -1.80
N PHE A 324 18.23 11.44 -2.72
CA PHE A 324 17.55 10.21 -3.14
C PHE A 324 17.61 9.13 -2.06
N GLU A 325 18.72 9.05 -1.33
CA GLU A 325 18.80 8.21 -0.13
C GLU A 325 17.77 8.65 0.92
N LEU A 326 17.60 9.96 1.15
CA LEU A 326 16.58 10.48 2.06
C LEU A 326 15.16 10.09 1.60
N ALA A 327 14.84 10.25 0.32
CA ALA A 327 13.58 9.80 -0.28
C ALA A 327 13.35 8.29 -0.10
N SER A 328 14.38 7.48 -0.38
CA SER A 328 14.36 6.02 -0.18
C SER A 328 14.14 5.66 1.30
N ASN A 329 14.78 6.37 2.23
CA ASN A 329 14.63 6.11 3.65
C ASN A 329 13.22 6.46 4.16
N LEU A 330 12.68 7.61 3.76
CA LEU A 330 11.32 8.02 4.11
C LEU A 330 10.26 7.06 3.56
N SER A 331 10.35 6.72 2.26
CA SER A 331 9.40 5.83 1.60
C SER A 331 9.39 4.42 2.19
N PHE A 332 10.55 3.82 2.46
CA PHE A 332 10.58 2.50 3.08
C PHE A 332 10.26 2.50 4.57
N PHE A 333 10.45 3.63 5.27
CA PHE A 333 10.04 3.76 6.67
C PHE A 333 8.53 3.86 6.81
N LEU A 334 7.88 4.76 6.06
CA LEU A 334 6.44 5.04 6.18
C LEU A 334 5.56 4.13 5.31
N TRP A 335 6.01 3.78 4.10
CA TRP A 335 5.21 3.05 3.12
C TRP A 335 5.75 1.67 2.78
N GLY A 336 6.88 1.25 3.37
CA GLY A 336 7.49 -0.05 3.13
C GLY A 336 7.71 -0.37 1.65
N SER A 337 7.97 0.64 0.81
CA SER A 337 7.96 0.53 -0.66
C SER A 337 8.80 1.63 -1.31
N CYS A 338 8.96 1.58 -2.63
CA CYS A 338 9.63 2.59 -3.44
C CYS A 338 9.02 4.00 -3.26
N PRO A 339 9.83 5.06 -3.40
CA PRO A 339 9.35 6.44 -3.41
C PRO A 339 8.47 6.69 -4.64
N ASP A 340 7.52 7.61 -4.50
CA ASP A 340 6.71 8.09 -5.62
C ASP A 340 7.45 9.14 -6.45
N HIS A 341 6.84 9.53 -7.58
CA HIS A 341 7.42 10.54 -8.48
C HIS A 341 7.62 11.90 -7.80
N GLU A 342 6.72 12.31 -6.92
CA GLU A 342 6.84 13.60 -6.22
C GLU A 342 8.06 13.60 -5.29
N LEU A 343 8.22 12.54 -4.50
CA LEU A 343 9.34 12.39 -3.58
C LEU A 343 10.69 12.31 -4.32
N LEU A 344 10.74 11.62 -5.46
CA LEU A 344 11.93 11.59 -6.33
C LEU A 344 12.22 12.95 -6.96
N ARG A 345 11.21 13.70 -7.40
CA ARG A 345 11.38 15.05 -7.95
C ARG A 345 11.92 16.03 -6.89
N LEU A 346 11.39 15.96 -5.66
CA LEU A 346 11.88 16.78 -4.55
C LEU A 346 13.33 16.40 -4.16
N ALA A 347 13.69 15.13 -4.28
CA ALA A 347 15.08 14.69 -4.12
C ALA A 347 15.98 15.24 -5.24
N GLU A 348 15.54 15.13 -6.50
CA GLU A 348 16.30 15.61 -7.66
C GLU A 348 16.58 17.11 -7.63
N THR A 349 15.59 17.90 -7.23
CA THR A 349 15.72 19.37 -7.07
C THR A 349 16.51 19.78 -5.83
N GLY A 350 16.79 18.85 -4.91
CA GLY A 350 17.40 19.12 -3.61
C GLY A 350 16.47 19.79 -2.59
N GLU A 351 15.23 20.09 -2.97
CA GLU A 351 14.23 20.72 -2.10
C GLU A 351 13.83 19.83 -0.92
N LEU A 352 13.91 18.49 -1.06
CA LEU A 352 13.55 17.54 0.00
C LEU A 352 14.37 17.74 1.29
N ALA A 353 15.58 18.29 1.19
CA ALA A 353 16.43 18.57 2.36
C ALA A 353 16.01 19.83 3.13
N GLN A 354 15.11 20.65 2.57
CA GLN A 354 14.63 21.86 3.23
C GLN A 354 13.58 21.50 4.30
N PRO A 355 13.70 21.99 5.56
CA PRO A 355 12.83 21.59 6.66
C PRO A 355 11.32 21.74 6.37
N ASP A 356 10.89 22.85 5.77
CA ASP A 356 9.47 23.10 5.49
C ASP A 356 8.92 22.21 4.37
N VAL A 357 9.76 21.84 3.40
CA VAL A 357 9.40 20.90 2.34
C VAL A 357 9.35 19.49 2.90
N LEU A 358 10.33 19.11 3.71
CA LEU A 358 10.40 17.81 4.38
C LEU A 358 9.17 17.58 5.27
N ASN A 359 8.80 18.54 6.11
CA ASN A 359 7.65 18.43 6.99
C ASN A 359 6.34 18.25 6.20
N ARG A 360 6.09 19.09 5.19
CA ARG A 360 4.91 18.94 4.32
C ARG A 360 4.90 17.61 3.57
N THR A 361 6.07 17.12 3.17
CA THR A 361 6.21 15.81 2.51
C THR A 361 5.87 14.68 3.47
N ILE A 362 6.35 14.74 4.71
CA ILE A 362 6.02 13.76 5.76
C ILE A 362 4.51 13.78 6.04
N GLU A 363 3.91 14.96 6.23
CA GLU A 363 2.46 15.11 6.44
C GLU A 363 1.65 14.48 5.29
N ARG A 364 2.05 14.73 4.04
CA ARG A 364 1.45 14.10 2.85
C ARG A 364 1.57 12.58 2.90
N MET A 365 2.74 12.05 3.28
CA MET A 365 2.98 10.62 3.33
C MET A 365 2.23 9.92 4.46
N LEU A 366 2.09 10.57 5.63
CA LEU A 366 1.27 10.10 6.74
C LEU A 366 -0.22 10.08 6.38
N ALA A 367 -0.64 11.01 5.53
CA ALA A 367 -2.00 11.09 5.00
C ALA A 367 -2.29 10.08 3.86
N ASP A 368 -1.27 9.46 3.27
CA ASP A 368 -1.48 8.52 2.18
C ASP A 368 -1.96 7.15 2.72
N PRO A 369 -2.94 6.47 2.09
CA PRO A 369 -3.38 5.14 2.50
C PRO A 369 -2.27 4.09 2.63
N LYS A 370 -1.13 4.28 1.94
CA LYS A 370 0.05 3.42 2.09
C LYS A 370 0.61 3.40 3.52
N ILE A 371 0.27 4.36 4.38
CA ILE A 371 0.66 4.37 5.80
C ILE A 371 0.18 3.12 6.55
N GLU A 372 -0.88 2.45 6.05
CA GLU A 372 -1.33 1.15 6.54
C GLU A 372 -0.17 0.15 6.67
N ARG A 373 0.81 0.20 5.77
CA ARG A 373 1.96 -0.71 5.74
C ARG A 373 2.89 -0.51 6.93
N PHE A 374 3.05 0.73 7.41
CA PHE A 374 3.76 1.01 8.66
C PHE A 374 2.98 0.46 9.85
N LEU A 375 1.66 0.72 9.90
CA LEU A 375 0.76 0.23 10.95
C LEU A 375 0.60 -1.29 10.96
N ASP A 376 0.87 -1.98 9.85
CA ASP A 376 0.88 -3.44 9.77
C ASP A 376 2.19 -4.04 10.30
N THR A 377 3.32 -3.38 10.03
CA THR A 377 4.65 -3.99 10.23
C THR A 377 5.33 -3.56 11.51
N PHE A 378 5.25 -2.27 11.86
CA PHE A 378 5.92 -1.76 13.04
C PHE A 378 5.36 -2.36 14.34
N PRO A 379 4.05 -2.27 14.65
CA PRO A 379 3.53 -2.79 15.91
C PRO A 379 3.58 -4.31 16.01
N SER A 380 3.35 -5.02 14.90
CA SER A 380 3.44 -6.48 14.88
C SER A 380 4.83 -6.97 15.25
N GLN A 381 5.88 -6.33 14.71
CA GLN A 381 7.26 -6.68 15.02
C GLN A 381 7.72 -6.18 16.40
N TRP A 382 7.34 -4.95 16.77
CA TRP A 382 7.72 -4.36 18.06
C TRP A 382 7.17 -5.18 19.24
N LEU A 383 5.90 -5.57 19.17
CA LEU A 383 5.23 -6.38 20.21
C LEU A 383 5.38 -7.89 20.00
N GLN A 384 6.04 -8.32 18.92
CA GLN A 384 6.19 -9.72 18.52
C GLN A 384 4.86 -10.49 18.45
N LEU A 385 3.84 -9.88 17.86
CA LEU A 385 2.46 -10.40 17.87
C LEU A 385 2.32 -11.76 17.16
N GLU A 386 3.24 -12.14 16.27
CA GLU A 386 3.20 -13.48 15.68
C GLU A 386 3.42 -14.60 16.72
N ASN A 387 4.07 -14.31 17.85
CA ASN A 387 4.26 -15.28 18.92
C ASN A 387 2.91 -15.65 19.57
N VAL A 388 1.93 -14.74 19.53
CA VAL A 388 0.55 -15.02 20.00
C VAL A 388 -0.11 -16.08 19.13
N LEU A 389 0.17 -16.10 17.82
CA LEU A 389 -0.36 -17.11 16.91
C LEU A 389 0.26 -18.49 17.14
N ALA A 390 1.52 -18.52 17.56
CA ALA A 390 2.23 -19.75 17.90
C ALA A 390 1.95 -20.22 19.35
N ALA A 391 1.27 -19.41 20.16
CA ALA A 391 1.03 -19.73 21.56
C ALA A 391 0.16 -21.00 21.70
N THR A 392 0.58 -21.88 22.62
CA THR A 392 -0.20 -23.05 23.03
C THR A 392 -0.41 -23.01 24.53
N PRO A 393 -1.34 -22.17 25.04
CA PRO A 393 -1.64 -22.11 26.47
C PRO A 393 -2.09 -23.48 27.00
N ASP A 394 -1.85 -23.73 28.29
CA ASP A 394 -2.30 -24.96 28.95
C ASP A 394 -3.82 -25.12 28.76
N PRO A 395 -4.29 -26.17 28.05
CA PRO A 395 -5.70 -26.39 27.80
C PRO A 395 -6.54 -26.57 29.07
N GLN A 396 -5.94 -26.95 30.20
CA GLN A 396 -6.66 -27.07 31.48
C GLN A 396 -7.04 -25.70 32.04
N ILE A 397 -6.21 -24.68 31.78
CA ILE A 397 -6.40 -23.30 32.24
C ILE A 397 -7.17 -22.50 31.18
N ASN A 398 -6.81 -22.64 29.90
CA ASN A 398 -7.33 -21.83 28.79
C ASN A 398 -8.08 -22.68 27.77
N LYS A 399 -9.13 -23.37 28.24
CA LYS A 399 -9.93 -24.34 27.47
C LYS A 399 -10.45 -23.81 26.13
N TYR A 400 -10.72 -22.51 26.04
CA TYR A 400 -11.35 -21.89 24.87
C TYR A 400 -10.37 -21.31 23.85
N PHE A 401 -9.06 -21.30 24.13
CA PHE A 401 -8.07 -20.70 23.22
C PHE A 401 -8.03 -21.38 21.85
N LYS A 402 -8.25 -22.69 21.80
CA LYS A 402 -8.31 -23.51 20.57
C LYS A 402 -9.70 -24.15 20.36
N LEU A 403 -10.77 -23.43 20.72
CA LEU A 403 -12.14 -23.91 20.51
C LEU A 403 -12.41 -24.19 19.03
N ASP A 404 -11.99 -23.27 18.17
CA ASP A 404 -11.87 -23.47 16.73
C ASP A 404 -10.39 -23.73 16.41
N GLN A 405 -10.09 -24.88 15.80
CA GLN A 405 -8.72 -25.28 15.46
C GLN A 405 -8.19 -24.50 14.26
N ASP A 406 -9.08 -24.13 13.34
CA ASP A 406 -8.72 -23.38 12.13
C ASP A 406 -8.66 -21.87 12.43
N ASN A 407 -9.43 -21.41 13.41
CA ASN A 407 -9.45 -20.01 13.86
C ASN A 407 -9.25 -19.88 15.37
N PRO A 408 -8.05 -20.19 15.90
CA PRO A 408 -7.77 -20.06 17.32
C PRO A 408 -7.94 -18.60 17.77
N ALA A 409 -8.24 -18.41 19.05
CA ALA A 409 -8.51 -17.10 19.60
C ALA A 409 -7.35 -16.10 19.44
N GLY A 410 -6.11 -16.61 19.31
CA GLY A 410 -4.93 -15.82 18.99
C GLY A 410 -5.11 -14.95 17.74
N LEU A 411 -5.85 -15.40 16.72
CA LEU A 411 -6.14 -14.59 15.52
C LEU A 411 -6.98 -13.35 15.81
N GLN A 412 -7.84 -13.40 16.82
CA GLN A 412 -8.64 -12.24 17.23
C GLN A 412 -7.87 -11.37 18.22
N MET A 413 -7.10 -11.99 19.12
CA MET A 413 -6.30 -11.28 20.13
C MET A 413 -5.22 -10.39 19.51
N VAL A 414 -4.59 -10.82 18.41
CA VAL A 414 -3.58 -9.98 17.72
C VAL A 414 -4.17 -8.69 17.14
N LEU A 415 -5.48 -8.64 16.89
CA LEU A 415 -6.14 -7.46 16.34
C LEU A 415 -6.33 -6.35 17.38
N GLU A 416 -6.45 -6.68 18.67
CA GLU A 416 -6.66 -5.70 19.74
C GLU A 416 -5.51 -4.66 19.82
N PRO A 417 -4.22 -5.06 19.94
CA PRO A 417 -3.12 -4.10 19.95
C PRO A 417 -2.96 -3.39 18.60
N LEU A 418 -3.24 -4.05 17.47
CA LEU A 418 -3.14 -3.41 16.14
C LEU A 418 -4.18 -2.29 15.96
N LEU A 419 -5.41 -2.52 16.42
CA LEU A 419 -6.47 -1.49 16.42
C LEU A 419 -6.19 -0.36 17.42
N LEU A 420 -5.56 -0.66 18.55
CA LEU A 420 -5.08 0.37 19.47
C LEU A 420 -4.04 1.27 18.78
N PHE A 421 -3.08 0.67 18.06
CA PHE A 421 -2.11 1.41 17.25
C PHE A 421 -2.77 2.29 16.20
N ASP A 422 -3.72 1.75 15.44
CA ASP A 422 -4.50 2.52 14.46
C ASP A 422 -5.23 3.69 15.14
N THR A 423 -5.77 3.50 16.33
CA THR A 423 -6.48 4.55 17.06
C THR A 423 -5.56 5.65 17.54
N VAL A 424 -4.41 5.29 18.12
CA VAL A 424 -3.42 6.29 18.55
C VAL A 424 -2.94 7.11 17.36
N PHE A 425 -2.78 6.48 16.20
CA PHE A 425 -2.41 7.16 14.96
C PHE A 425 -3.52 8.09 14.43
N VAL A 426 -4.74 7.55 14.23
CA VAL A 426 -5.86 8.27 13.61
C VAL A 426 -6.37 9.44 14.46
N GLU A 427 -6.36 9.29 15.78
CA GLU A 427 -6.85 10.29 16.73
C GLU A 427 -5.74 11.21 17.28
N ASP A 428 -4.49 11.07 16.81
CA ASP A 428 -3.32 11.81 17.31
C ASP A 428 -3.22 11.75 18.85
N ARG A 429 -3.32 10.53 19.40
CA ARG A 429 -3.36 10.31 20.84
C ARG A 429 -1.96 10.30 21.45
N PRO A 430 -1.83 10.56 22.76
CA PRO A 430 -0.56 10.41 23.44
C PRO A 430 0.02 9.00 23.28
N ILE A 431 1.31 8.89 22.96
CA ILE A 431 2.00 7.60 22.77
C ILE A 431 1.93 6.68 24.01
N VAL A 432 1.71 7.26 25.19
CA VAL A 432 1.50 6.51 26.45
C VAL A 432 0.27 5.60 26.39
N ASP A 433 -0.73 5.91 25.55
CA ASP A 433 -1.89 5.04 25.32
C ASP A 433 -1.49 3.71 24.69
N LEU A 434 -0.31 3.58 24.07
CA LEU A 434 0.20 2.29 23.57
C LEU A 434 0.68 1.35 24.70
N ILE A 435 0.97 1.89 25.88
CA ILE A 435 1.50 1.14 27.03
C ILE A 435 0.42 0.96 28.11
N ALA A 436 -0.36 2.00 28.37
CA ALA A 436 -1.38 2.02 29.42
C ALA A 436 -2.73 2.58 28.92
N PRO A 437 -3.35 1.93 27.92
CA PRO A 437 -4.62 2.41 27.37
C PRO A 437 -5.75 2.30 28.39
N GLN A 438 -6.67 3.26 28.36
CA GLN A 438 -7.93 3.21 29.13
C GLN A 438 -9.06 2.48 28.39
N PHE A 439 -8.80 1.98 27.18
CA PHE A 439 -9.78 1.34 26.30
C PHE A 439 -9.10 0.28 25.42
N SER A 440 -9.87 -0.59 24.80
CA SER A 440 -9.38 -1.54 23.78
C SER A 440 -10.51 -1.87 22.80
N TYR A 441 -10.15 -2.52 21.70
CA TYR A 441 -11.11 -3.13 20.78
C TYR A 441 -11.22 -4.60 21.09
N GLN A 442 -12.43 -5.13 21.05
CA GLN A 442 -12.70 -6.55 21.28
C GLN A 442 -13.75 -7.02 20.28
N SER A 443 -13.56 -8.22 19.75
CA SER A 443 -14.65 -8.93 19.09
C SER A 443 -15.71 -9.35 20.13
N GLU A 444 -16.92 -9.66 19.67
CA GLU A 444 -17.97 -10.21 20.55
C GLU A 444 -17.52 -11.51 21.23
N PHE A 445 -16.73 -12.33 20.52
CA PHE A 445 -16.14 -13.55 21.09
C PHE A 445 -15.19 -13.24 22.25
N LEU A 446 -14.21 -12.35 22.05
CA LEU A 446 -13.22 -12.00 23.08
C LEU A 446 -13.88 -11.31 24.28
N LYS A 447 -14.80 -10.38 24.02
CA LYS A 447 -15.57 -9.71 25.07
C LYS A 447 -16.33 -10.70 25.94
N THR A 448 -17.03 -11.65 25.32
CA THR A 448 -17.77 -12.69 26.05
C THR A 448 -16.81 -13.61 26.80
N TRP A 449 -15.65 -13.94 26.21
CA TRP A 449 -14.65 -14.74 26.89
C TRP A 449 -14.10 -14.03 28.14
N TYR A 450 -13.64 -12.78 28.01
CA TYR A 450 -13.02 -12.02 29.10
C TYR A 450 -13.97 -11.71 30.25
N THR A 451 -15.28 -11.57 29.97
CA THR A 451 -16.26 -11.14 30.96
C THR A 451 -17.10 -12.27 31.54
N SER A 452 -17.38 -13.33 30.78
CA SER A 452 -18.31 -14.39 31.20
C SER A 452 -17.82 -15.81 30.94
N GLU A 453 -16.56 -16.00 30.50
CA GLU A 453 -16.03 -17.31 30.11
C GLU A 453 -16.90 -17.99 29.04
N LEU A 454 -17.35 -17.23 28.03
CA LEU A 454 -18.21 -17.68 26.94
C LEU A 454 -19.61 -18.16 27.39
N LYS A 455 -20.04 -17.84 28.61
CA LYS A 455 -21.44 -18.05 29.01
C LYS A 455 -22.33 -17.07 28.26
N PRO A 456 -23.39 -17.54 27.59
CA PRO A 456 -24.27 -16.67 26.83
C PRO A 456 -24.89 -15.62 27.77
N PRO A 457 -24.95 -14.34 27.37
CA PRO A 457 -25.62 -13.33 28.17
C PRO A 457 -27.12 -13.66 28.30
N PRO A 458 -27.77 -13.29 29.40
CA PRO A 458 -29.22 -13.39 29.49
C PRO A 458 -29.86 -12.54 28.38
N VAL A 459 -30.89 -13.08 27.73
CA VAL A 459 -31.60 -12.40 26.64
C VAL A 459 -32.37 -11.21 27.19
N ASP A 460 -31.96 -10.00 26.81
CA ASP A 460 -32.69 -8.76 27.11
C ASP A 460 -33.66 -8.44 25.97
N LEU A 461 -34.89 -8.93 26.10
CA LEU A 461 -35.96 -8.72 25.11
C LEU A 461 -36.31 -7.23 24.92
N GLN A 462 -36.18 -6.41 25.96
CA GLN A 462 -36.47 -4.98 25.87
C GLN A 462 -35.43 -4.28 25.02
N LYS A 463 -34.14 -4.54 25.28
CA LYS A 463 -33.05 -4.01 24.47
C LYS A 463 -33.15 -4.47 23.01
N ILE A 464 -33.43 -5.75 22.76
CA ILE A 464 -33.61 -6.27 21.39
C ILE A 464 -34.74 -5.53 20.67
N THR A 465 -35.86 -5.29 21.34
CA THR A 465 -37.00 -4.58 20.75
C THR A 465 -36.64 -3.14 20.40
N GLU A 466 -35.91 -2.44 21.28
CA GLU A 466 -35.44 -1.07 21.04
C GLU A 466 -34.39 -0.99 19.93
N ASP A 467 -33.43 -1.91 19.90
CA ASP A 467 -32.41 -2.00 18.83
C ASP A 467 -33.07 -2.30 17.48
N ASN A 468 -34.06 -3.20 17.44
CA ASN A 468 -34.85 -3.48 16.23
C ASN A 468 -35.60 -2.23 15.76
N ARG A 469 -36.25 -1.49 16.68
CA ARG A 469 -36.93 -0.23 16.35
C ARG A 469 -35.97 0.79 15.73
N ARG A 470 -34.78 0.97 16.30
CA ARG A 470 -33.74 1.88 15.76
C ARG A 470 -33.24 1.43 14.40
N ASN A 471 -33.01 0.13 14.22
CA ASN A 471 -32.59 -0.44 12.94
C ASN A 471 -33.66 -0.24 11.87
N ASP A 472 -34.94 -0.40 12.21
CA ASP A 472 -36.06 -0.15 11.29
C ASP A 472 -36.14 1.33 10.89
N GLU A 473 -35.97 2.26 11.83
CA GLU A 473 -35.90 3.70 11.54
C GLU A 473 -34.70 4.07 10.65
N GLN A 474 -33.55 3.44 10.86
CA GLN A 474 -32.37 3.66 10.03
C GLN A 474 -32.58 3.08 8.62
N ARG A 475 -33.14 1.87 8.53
CA ARG A 475 -33.47 1.22 7.26
C ARG A 475 -34.44 2.09 6.45
N GLN A 476 -35.52 2.57 7.05
CA GLN A 476 -36.48 3.45 6.37
C GLN A 476 -35.82 4.74 5.85
N ARG A 477 -34.95 5.36 6.67
CA ARG A 477 -34.18 6.54 6.23
C ARG A 477 -33.27 6.26 5.04
N LEU A 478 -32.55 5.13 5.06
CA LEU A 478 -31.68 4.72 3.95
C LEU A 478 -32.48 4.38 2.69
N GLU A 479 -33.63 3.71 2.83
CA GLU A 479 -34.52 3.42 1.70
C GLU A 479 -35.02 4.70 1.01
N VAL A 480 -35.37 5.73 1.78
CA VAL A 480 -35.72 7.05 1.23
C VAL A 480 -34.52 7.68 0.51
N SER A 481 -33.32 7.61 1.09
CA SER A 481 -32.11 8.16 0.49
C SER A 481 -31.73 7.46 -0.82
N ILE A 482 -31.87 6.14 -0.89
CA ILE A 482 -31.62 5.35 -2.11
C ILE A 482 -32.59 5.77 -3.21
N LYS A 483 -33.89 5.89 -2.90
CA LYS A 483 -34.89 6.37 -3.87
C LYS A 483 -34.58 7.76 -4.39
N SER A 484 -34.15 8.67 -3.51
CA SER A 484 -33.73 10.02 -3.92
C SER A 484 -32.53 9.95 -4.87
N ALA A 485 -31.47 9.23 -4.50
CA ALA A 485 -30.27 9.12 -5.32
C ALA A 485 -30.54 8.45 -6.68
N GLN A 486 -31.44 7.46 -6.74
CA GLN A 486 -31.90 6.87 -7.99
C GLN A 486 -32.63 7.89 -8.86
N SER A 487 -33.55 8.67 -8.28
CA SER A 487 -34.25 9.74 -9.01
C SER A 487 -33.27 10.80 -9.53
N ASP A 488 -32.25 11.16 -8.75
CA ASP A 488 -31.22 12.11 -9.16
C ASP A 488 -30.37 11.55 -10.31
N LEU A 489 -29.99 10.27 -10.23
CA LEU A 489 -29.27 9.57 -11.28
C LEU A 489 -30.09 9.53 -12.59
N ASP A 490 -31.37 9.19 -12.51
CA ASP A 490 -32.27 9.16 -13.65
C ASP A 490 -32.43 10.56 -14.27
N ALA A 491 -32.56 11.60 -13.45
CA ALA A 491 -32.64 12.99 -13.90
C ALA A 491 -31.38 13.45 -14.64
N LEU A 492 -30.20 12.92 -14.28
CA LEU A 492 -28.93 13.19 -14.98
C LEU A 492 -28.79 12.37 -16.27
N ILE A 493 -29.20 11.10 -16.26
CA ILE A 493 -29.02 10.17 -17.39
C ILE A 493 -30.05 10.41 -18.50
N GLU A 494 -31.34 10.58 -18.15
CA GLU A 494 -32.43 10.62 -19.13
C GLU A 494 -32.28 11.72 -20.19
N PRO A 495 -31.81 12.94 -19.90
CA PRO A 495 -31.54 13.95 -20.92
C PRO A 495 -30.45 13.53 -21.92
N VAL A 496 -29.37 12.91 -21.43
CA VAL A 496 -28.25 12.44 -22.26
C VAL A 496 -28.70 11.27 -23.13
N LYS A 497 -29.39 10.30 -22.53
CA LYS A 497 -29.97 9.15 -23.23
C LYS A 497 -30.96 9.59 -24.30
N THR A 498 -31.85 10.53 -23.99
CA THR A 498 -32.80 11.10 -24.95
C THR A 498 -32.08 11.80 -26.11
N LYS A 499 -31.03 12.58 -25.82
CA LYS A 499 -30.20 13.22 -26.85
C LYS A 499 -29.52 12.20 -27.76
N LEU A 500 -28.85 11.19 -27.19
CA LEU A 500 -28.19 10.13 -27.96
C LEU A 500 -29.17 9.33 -28.82
N LEU A 501 -30.39 9.06 -28.32
CA LEU A 501 -31.45 8.41 -29.08
C LEU A 501 -31.99 9.32 -30.21
N ALA A 502 -32.09 10.63 -29.97
CA ALA A 502 -32.50 11.59 -31.00
C ALA A 502 -31.43 11.78 -32.08
N ASP A 503 -30.15 11.83 -31.71
CA ASP A 503 -29.02 11.89 -32.64
C ASP A 503 -28.94 10.60 -33.48
N ARG A 504 -29.12 9.42 -32.84
CA ARG A 504 -29.28 8.14 -33.56
C ARG A 504 -30.44 8.12 -34.55
N LYS A 505 -31.55 8.81 -34.26
CA LYS A 505 -32.69 8.93 -35.19
C LYS A 505 -32.38 9.86 -36.36
N LYS A 506 -31.48 10.84 -36.21
CA LYS A 506 -31.07 11.75 -37.29
C LYS A 506 -30.05 11.11 -38.24
N ASP A 507 -29.16 10.25 -37.75
CA ASP A 507 -28.21 9.48 -38.55
C ASP A 507 -28.83 8.28 -39.31
N ALA A 508 -30.15 8.09 -39.22
CA ALA A 508 -30.86 6.98 -39.84
C ALA A 508 -31.00 7.08 -41.39
N SER A 509 -30.31 8.02 -42.05
CA SER A 509 -30.39 8.19 -43.51
C SER A 509 -29.43 7.33 -44.33
N GLU A 510 -28.49 6.57 -43.75
CA GLU A 510 -27.54 5.78 -44.56
C GLU A 510 -27.50 4.26 -44.31
N LYS A 511 -28.14 3.72 -43.26
CA LYS A 511 -28.31 2.26 -43.12
C LYS A 511 -29.69 1.94 -42.57
N LYS A 512 -30.46 1.12 -43.30
CA LYS A 512 -31.70 0.53 -42.78
C LYS A 512 -31.40 -0.10 -41.42
N PRO A 513 -32.09 0.28 -40.34
CA PRO A 513 -31.91 -0.35 -39.04
C PRO A 513 -32.07 -1.87 -39.20
N VAL A 514 -31.17 -2.63 -38.60
CA VAL A 514 -31.44 -4.05 -38.35
C VAL A 514 -32.68 -4.07 -37.47
N ASP A 515 -33.71 -4.82 -37.88
CA ASP A 515 -34.88 -5.03 -37.03
C ASP A 515 -34.42 -5.84 -35.81
N LEU A 516 -34.22 -5.14 -34.68
CA LEU A 516 -33.82 -5.74 -33.41
C LEU A 516 -35.01 -6.29 -32.63
N LYS A 517 -36.21 -6.30 -33.22
CA LYS A 517 -37.34 -6.99 -32.59
C LYS A 517 -36.99 -8.47 -32.47
N PRO A 518 -37.08 -9.05 -31.26
CA PRO A 518 -36.86 -10.47 -31.09
C PRO A 518 -37.86 -11.24 -31.96
N PHE A 519 -37.41 -12.34 -32.55
CA PHE A 519 -38.31 -13.26 -33.25
C PHE A 519 -39.27 -13.96 -32.27
N ALA A 520 -38.82 -14.18 -31.04
CA ALA A 520 -39.60 -14.65 -29.91
C ALA A 520 -39.00 -14.14 -28.59
N ALA A 521 -39.84 -13.87 -27.59
CA ALA A 521 -39.46 -13.46 -26.24
C ALA A 521 -40.43 -14.03 -25.19
N TRP A 522 -39.91 -14.34 -24.00
CA TRP A 522 -40.67 -14.88 -22.88
C TRP A 522 -40.32 -14.13 -21.59
N GLU A 523 -41.33 -13.56 -20.93
CA GLU A 523 -41.19 -12.72 -19.74
C GLU A 523 -41.55 -13.47 -18.44
N PHE A 524 -42.02 -14.72 -18.53
CA PHE A 524 -42.34 -15.61 -17.40
C PHE A 524 -43.21 -15.00 -16.28
N ASN A 525 -44.15 -14.14 -16.66
CA ASN A 525 -45.10 -13.49 -15.75
C ASN A 525 -46.25 -14.42 -15.35
N GLY A 526 -45.93 -15.61 -14.85
CA GLY A 526 -46.90 -16.61 -14.39
C GLY A 526 -47.40 -17.58 -15.46
N ASP A 527 -46.92 -17.47 -16.70
CA ASP A 527 -47.17 -18.45 -17.76
C ASP A 527 -45.94 -18.65 -18.67
N LEU A 528 -46.08 -19.57 -19.63
CA LEU A 528 -45.06 -19.92 -20.62
C LEU A 528 -45.36 -19.34 -22.00
N LYS A 529 -46.26 -18.35 -22.07
CA LYS A 529 -46.66 -17.78 -23.34
C LYS A 529 -45.58 -16.85 -23.85
N GLU A 530 -45.44 -16.86 -25.16
CA GLU A 530 -44.54 -15.96 -25.85
C GLU A 530 -45.17 -14.55 -25.94
N SER A 531 -44.35 -13.51 -25.89
CA SER A 531 -44.78 -12.11 -25.71
C SER A 531 -44.90 -11.29 -27.02
N ILE A 532 -44.52 -11.82 -28.19
CA ILE A 532 -44.40 -11.07 -29.46
C ILE A 532 -45.19 -11.70 -30.61
N GLY A 533 -45.07 -13.01 -30.82
CA GLY A 533 -45.74 -13.86 -31.79
C GLY A 533 -46.48 -15.05 -31.15
N SER A 534 -46.13 -16.29 -31.55
CA SER A 534 -46.88 -17.50 -31.20
C SER A 534 -45.98 -18.73 -31.06
N LEU A 535 -44.97 -18.64 -30.19
CA LEU A 535 -44.01 -19.71 -29.87
C LEU A 535 -44.06 -20.08 -28.38
N ASP A 536 -45.23 -20.42 -27.88
CA ASP A 536 -45.43 -20.80 -26.47
C ASP A 536 -44.54 -21.98 -26.08
N LEU A 537 -43.95 -21.92 -24.87
CA LEU A 537 -43.08 -22.97 -24.37
C LEU A 537 -43.90 -24.09 -23.71
N THR A 538 -43.39 -25.31 -23.85
CA THR A 538 -43.86 -26.48 -23.11
C THR A 538 -42.85 -26.81 -22.02
N ALA A 539 -43.34 -27.00 -20.78
CA ALA A 539 -42.50 -27.46 -19.68
C ALA A 539 -42.36 -28.97 -19.68
N HIS A 540 -41.13 -29.43 -19.49
CA HIS A 540 -40.77 -30.81 -19.25
C HIS A 540 -40.17 -30.92 -17.85
N GLY A 541 -41.04 -31.21 -16.89
CA GLY A 541 -40.72 -31.20 -15.46
C GLY A 541 -41.65 -30.27 -14.67
N LYS A 542 -41.44 -30.17 -13.36
CA LYS A 542 -42.19 -29.23 -12.52
C LYS A 542 -41.55 -27.84 -12.64
N ILE A 543 -42.37 -26.83 -12.89
CA ILE A 543 -41.93 -25.44 -12.93
C ILE A 543 -42.71 -24.61 -11.91
N GLU A 544 -42.05 -23.60 -11.38
CA GLU A 544 -42.65 -22.61 -10.49
C GLU A 544 -42.30 -21.21 -11.00
N PHE A 545 -43.21 -20.25 -10.85
CA PHE A 545 -42.94 -18.86 -11.22
C PHE A 545 -42.66 -18.03 -9.97
N LYS A 546 -41.55 -17.29 -9.98
CA LYS A 546 -41.15 -16.43 -8.87
C LYS A 546 -40.50 -15.16 -9.39
N ASP A 547 -41.02 -14.01 -8.97
CA ASP A 547 -40.45 -12.68 -9.27
C ASP A 547 -40.20 -12.43 -10.77
N GLY A 548 -41.11 -12.90 -11.65
CA GLY A 548 -40.96 -12.78 -13.11
C GLY A 548 -40.00 -13.79 -13.75
N MET A 549 -39.60 -14.84 -13.03
CA MET A 549 -38.73 -15.90 -13.53
C MET A 549 -39.43 -17.26 -13.51
N ALA A 550 -39.10 -18.12 -14.48
CA ALA A 550 -39.38 -19.54 -14.40
C ALA A 550 -38.27 -20.25 -13.62
N VAL A 551 -38.63 -20.84 -12.48
CA VAL A 551 -37.73 -21.64 -11.65
C VAL A 551 -37.73 -23.07 -12.18
N LEU A 552 -36.56 -23.51 -12.63
CA LEU A 552 -36.34 -24.83 -13.22
C LEU A 552 -35.48 -25.68 -12.28
N ASP A 553 -36.06 -26.75 -11.73
CA ASP A 553 -35.35 -27.77 -10.96
C ASP A 553 -35.52 -29.13 -11.65
N GLN A 554 -34.42 -29.69 -12.17
CA GLN A 554 -34.42 -30.89 -13.02
C GLN A 554 -35.47 -30.82 -14.15
N ALA A 555 -35.75 -29.62 -14.64
CA ALA A 555 -36.78 -29.31 -15.64
C ALA A 555 -36.21 -28.45 -16.77
N TYR A 556 -36.85 -28.49 -17.93
CA TYR A 556 -36.52 -27.61 -19.05
C TYR A 556 -37.77 -27.13 -19.78
N LEU A 557 -37.60 -26.05 -20.55
CA LEU A 557 -38.64 -25.47 -21.38
C LEU A 557 -38.28 -25.67 -22.86
N GLN A 558 -39.27 -26.00 -23.68
CA GLN A 558 -39.07 -26.26 -25.10
C GLN A 558 -40.13 -25.54 -25.94
N SER A 559 -39.70 -24.80 -26.96
CA SER A 559 -40.61 -24.25 -27.97
C SER A 559 -40.93 -25.28 -29.05
N PRO A 560 -42.03 -25.10 -29.81
CA PRO A 560 -42.18 -25.71 -31.13
C PRO A 560 -40.98 -25.36 -32.04
N GLY A 561 -40.82 -26.15 -33.10
CA GLY A 561 -39.80 -25.86 -34.12
C GLY A 561 -40.00 -24.47 -34.73
N LEU A 562 -38.91 -23.74 -34.93
CA LEU A 562 -38.97 -22.40 -35.53
C LEU A 562 -39.56 -22.50 -36.94
N PRO A 563 -40.60 -21.72 -37.29
CA PRO A 563 -41.25 -21.75 -38.60
C PRO A 563 -40.43 -21.03 -39.69
N ILE A 564 -39.13 -20.82 -39.45
CA ILE A 564 -38.20 -20.08 -40.29
C ILE A 564 -36.92 -20.88 -40.49
N GLU A 565 -36.29 -20.70 -41.64
CA GLU A 565 -34.92 -21.16 -41.88
C GLU A 565 -33.95 -20.22 -41.14
N LEU A 566 -33.26 -20.75 -40.13
CA LEU A 566 -32.36 -19.96 -39.28
C LEU A 566 -30.98 -19.83 -39.93
N LYS A 567 -30.66 -18.65 -40.50
CA LYS A 567 -29.36 -18.35 -41.15
C LYS A 567 -28.33 -17.73 -40.20
N ALA A 568 -28.79 -16.92 -39.27
CA ALA A 568 -27.99 -16.28 -38.22
C ALA A 568 -28.89 -16.07 -36.99
N LYS A 569 -28.29 -15.97 -35.81
CA LYS A 569 -29.02 -15.80 -34.55
C LYS A 569 -28.29 -14.86 -33.59
N SER A 570 -29.08 -14.22 -32.74
CA SER A 570 -28.63 -13.56 -31.52
C SER A 570 -29.55 -14.07 -30.41
N LEU A 571 -28.96 -14.59 -29.34
CA LEU A 571 -29.67 -15.10 -28.18
C LEU A 571 -29.34 -14.21 -26.99
N GLU A 572 -30.35 -13.83 -26.23
CA GLU A 572 -30.22 -13.11 -24.98
C GLU A 572 -31.03 -13.85 -23.93
N VAL A 573 -30.43 -14.07 -22.76
CA VAL A 573 -31.09 -14.74 -21.64
C VAL A 573 -30.62 -14.14 -20.32
N TRP A 574 -31.58 -13.90 -19.44
CA TRP A 574 -31.35 -13.44 -18.08
C TRP A 574 -31.54 -14.65 -17.16
N CYS A 575 -30.54 -14.97 -16.34
CA CYS A 575 -30.61 -16.11 -15.44
C CYS A 575 -30.04 -15.77 -14.05
N GLN A 576 -30.58 -16.44 -13.04
CA GLN A 576 -30.09 -16.38 -11.67
C GLN A 576 -29.77 -17.80 -11.20
N VAL A 577 -28.54 -18.01 -10.73
CA VAL A 577 -28.14 -19.29 -10.12
C VAL A 577 -28.69 -19.40 -8.70
N HIS A 578 -29.06 -20.62 -8.29
CA HIS A 578 -29.61 -20.89 -6.98
C HIS A 578 -28.59 -20.65 -5.86
N ASN A 579 -27.34 -21.05 -6.07
CA ASN A 579 -26.20 -20.78 -5.19
C ASN A 579 -24.87 -20.91 -5.97
N LEU A 580 -23.74 -20.63 -5.29
CA LEU A 580 -22.38 -20.67 -5.89
C LEU A 580 -21.84 -22.10 -6.13
N ASP A 581 -22.59 -23.14 -5.73
CA ASP A 581 -22.23 -24.55 -5.88
C ASP A 581 -23.07 -25.25 -6.96
N GLN A 582 -23.90 -24.51 -7.68
CA GLN A 582 -24.72 -25.04 -8.77
C GLN A 582 -23.82 -25.58 -9.91
N ARG A 583 -24.05 -26.84 -10.29
CA ARG A 583 -23.35 -27.48 -11.41
C ARG A 583 -23.74 -26.82 -12.74
N GLY A 584 -22.85 -26.90 -13.73
CA GLY A 584 -23.08 -26.32 -15.05
C GLY A 584 -24.34 -26.84 -15.73
N GLY A 585 -24.96 -25.99 -16.54
CA GLY A 585 -26.23 -26.27 -17.19
C GLY A 585 -26.49 -25.34 -18.37
N GLY A 586 -27.34 -25.79 -19.31
CA GLY A 586 -27.78 -24.99 -20.44
C GLY A 586 -28.84 -23.98 -20.02
N VAL A 587 -28.70 -22.74 -20.48
CA VAL A 587 -29.61 -21.62 -20.16
C VAL A 587 -30.58 -21.36 -21.31
N MET A 588 -30.07 -21.27 -22.54
CA MET A 588 -30.90 -21.13 -23.74
C MET A 588 -30.12 -21.66 -24.93
N GLY A 589 -30.77 -22.45 -25.79
CA GLY A 589 -30.11 -23.07 -26.93
C GLY A 589 -31.05 -23.29 -28.11
N ILE A 590 -30.45 -23.52 -29.27
CA ILE A 590 -31.16 -23.92 -30.49
C ILE A 590 -30.64 -25.29 -30.92
N GLN A 591 -31.58 -26.22 -31.09
CA GLN A 591 -31.32 -27.55 -31.63
C GLN A 591 -31.71 -27.61 -33.11
N GLY A 592 -30.78 -28.06 -33.97
CA GLY A 592 -31.00 -28.26 -35.39
C GLY A 592 -31.27 -29.72 -35.77
N PRO A 593 -31.52 -30.03 -37.05
CA PRO A 593 -31.61 -31.42 -37.51
C PRO A 593 -30.26 -32.15 -37.36
N GLY A 594 -30.28 -33.36 -36.78
CA GLY A 594 -29.09 -34.15 -36.45
C GLY A 594 -28.52 -33.83 -35.06
N ASP A 595 -27.20 -33.91 -34.90
CA ASP A 595 -26.49 -33.64 -33.63
C ASP A 595 -26.10 -32.15 -33.45
N PHE A 596 -26.67 -31.23 -34.25
CA PHE A 596 -26.35 -29.81 -34.12
C PHE A 596 -27.04 -29.20 -32.88
N PHE A 597 -26.23 -28.77 -31.93
CA PHE A 597 -26.68 -28.15 -30.68
C PHE A 597 -25.78 -26.94 -30.37
N ASP A 598 -26.38 -25.77 -30.18
CA ASP A 598 -25.65 -24.54 -29.86
C ASP A 598 -26.41 -23.73 -28.81
N THR A 599 -25.78 -23.58 -27.64
CA THR A 599 -26.41 -23.27 -26.36
C THR A 599 -25.54 -22.37 -25.51
N ILE A 600 -26.14 -21.36 -24.90
CA ILE A 600 -25.56 -20.58 -23.82
C ILE A 600 -25.55 -21.46 -22.57
N VAL A 601 -24.36 -21.69 -22.01
CA VAL A 601 -24.18 -22.52 -20.80
C VAL A 601 -23.65 -21.67 -19.65
N ILE A 602 -24.04 -22.01 -18.43
CA ILE A 602 -23.35 -21.57 -17.22
C ILE A 602 -22.19 -22.53 -17.01
N GLY A 603 -20.96 -22.00 -16.93
CA GLY A 603 -19.74 -22.79 -16.82
C GLY A 603 -19.77 -23.75 -15.64
N GLU A 604 -19.22 -24.94 -15.85
CA GLU A 604 -19.03 -25.95 -14.80
C GLU A 604 -17.97 -25.47 -13.79
N ARG A 605 -18.15 -25.84 -12.52
CA ARG A 605 -17.16 -25.68 -11.46
C ARG A 605 -16.53 -27.02 -11.14
#